data_AF-A0A497A609-F1
#
_entry.id   AF-A0A497A609-F1
#
_cell.length_a   1.000
_cell.length_b   1.000
_cell.length_c   1.000
_cell.angle_alpha   90.00
_cell.angle_beta   90.00
_cell.angle_gamma   90.00
#
_symmetry.space_group_name_H-M   'P 1'
#
loop_
_entity.id
_entity.type
_entity.pdbx_description
1 polymer ?
#
loop_
_entity_poly.entity_id
_entity_poly.type
_entity_poly.pdbx_seq_one_letter_code
_entity_poly.pdbx_strand_id
1 'polypeptide(L)'
;IKLRHQISFLQGVRLLDCDLSNEDLRQTIRQIYNGLSSVDGLWVTGISKIAHTLNESLFVVLDLKTSKHFGLHGQADDYIKWLGIAQQHALEVTRDFQALGLSGSPEAFLSEKLGHSDYGCQKSLARFVDEYFWLTISENLPIPPNWTPSLL
;
A
#
# COMPACT_ATOMS: atom_id res chain seq x y z
N ILE A 1 20.78 -0.73 14.90
CA ILE A 1 19.96 -1.16 13.73
C ILE A 1 20.17 -0.11 12.63
N LYS A 2 20.81 -0.49 11.50
CA LYS A 2 21.29 0.43 10.46
C LYS A 2 20.19 1.26 9.77
N LEU A 3 18.91 0.88 9.89
CA LEU A 3 17.77 1.55 9.26
C LEU A 3 16.96 2.46 10.21
N ARG A 4 17.35 2.57 11.48
CA ARG A 4 16.53 3.24 12.51
C ARG A 4 16.24 4.72 12.17
N HIS A 5 17.23 5.43 11.63
CA HIS A 5 17.08 6.83 11.25
C HIS A 5 16.11 6.98 10.07
N GLN A 6 16.26 6.14 9.05
CA GLN A 6 15.39 6.13 7.87
C GLN A 6 13.94 5.80 8.25
N ILE A 7 13.73 4.81 9.12
CA ILE A 7 12.40 4.45 9.61
C ILE A 7 11.79 5.62 10.39
N SER A 8 12.58 6.28 11.24
CA SER A 8 12.12 7.46 11.99
C SER A 8 11.72 8.61 11.07
N PHE A 9 12.45 8.84 9.98
CA PHE A 9 12.11 9.86 8.98
C PHE A 9 10.76 9.58 8.31
N LEU A 10 10.41 8.31 8.12
CA LEU A 10 9.14 7.91 7.52
C LEU A 10 7.97 7.86 8.51
N GLN A 11 8.17 8.12 9.81
CA GLN A 11 7.07 8.12 10.78
C GLN A 11 6.06 9.21 10.43
N GLY A 12 4.78 8.82 10.33
CA GLY A 12 3.69 9.73 9.97
C GLY A 12 3.55 10.01 8.48
N VAL A 13 4.48 9.55 7.63
CA VAL A 13 4.31 9.60 6.18
C VAL A 13 3.24 8.57 5.79
N ARG A 14 2.26 8.99 4.98
CA ARG A 14 1.14 8.17 4.51
C ARG A 14 1.20 8.05 2.99
N LEU A 15 0.73 6.93 2.44
CA LEU A 15 0.68 6.67 1.00
C LEU A 15 -0.06 7.77 0.24
N LEU A 16 -1.17 8.26 0.81
CA LEU A 16 -2.01 9.26 0.16
C LEU A 16 -1.30 10.62 0.02
N ASP A 17 -0.48 10.98 1.01
CA ASP A 17 0.05 12.34 1.18
C ASP A 17 1.55 12.43 0.86
N CYS A 18 2.20 11.32 0.53
CA CYS A 18 3.64 11.31 0.31
C CYS A 18 4.02 11.95 -1.04
N ASP A 19 5.08 12.75 -1.05
CA ASP A 19 5.60 13.33 -2.29
C ASP A 19 6.69 12.43 -2.87
N LEU A 20 6.32 11.53 -3.78
CA LEU A 20 7.29 10.65 -4.46
C LEU A 20 8.19 11.39 -5.45
N SER A 21 8.02 12.70 -5.67
CA SER A 21 8.98 13.53 -6.41
C SER A 21 10.09 14.09 -5.50
N ASN A 22 9.89 14.07 -4.18
CA ASN A 22 10.87 14.49 -3.20
C ASN A 22 12.05 13.50 -3.16
N GLU A 23 13.25 13.96 -3.50
CA GLU A 23 14.42 13.08 -3.61
C GLU A 23 14.87 12.52 -2.26
N ASP A 24 14.74 13.27 -1.16
CA ASP A 24 15.11 12.78 0.18
C ASP A 24 14.21 11.61 0.61
N LEU A 25 12.90 11.71 0.31
CA LEU A 25 11.94 10.64 0.56
C LEU A 25 12.25 9.41 -0.27
N ARG A 26 12.45 9.59 -1.59
CA ARG A 26 12.81 8.49 -2.50
C ARG A 26 14.10 7.81 -2.08
N GLN A 27 15.12 8.58 -1.73
CA GLN A 27 16.40 8.04 -1.28
C GLN A 27 16.27 7.30 0.04
N THR A 28 15.43 7.78 0.96
CA THR A 28 15.12 7.08 2.22
C THR A 28 14.43 5.74 1.96
N ILE A 29 13.41 5.72 1.10
CA ILE A 29 12.71 4.50 0.69
C ILE A 29 13.70 3.52 0.03
N ARG A 30 14.55 4.01 -0.88
CA ARG A 30 15.57 3.22 -1.56
C ARG A 30 16.56 2.58 -0.58
N GLN A 31 17.01 3.34 0.42
CA GLN A 31 17.92 2.84 1.46
C GLN A 31 17.27 1.75 2.31
N ILE A 32 16.00 1.91 2.70
CA ILE A 32 15.26 0.88 3.45
C ILE A 32 15.13 -0.37 2.61
N TYR A 33 14.67 -0.25 1.36
CA TYR A 33 14.45 -1.39 0.48
C TYR A 33 15.75 -2.15 0.19
N ASN A 34 16.84 -1.44 -0.15
CA ASN A 34 18.17 -2.03 -0.35
C ASN A 34 18.74 -2.66 0.92
N GLY A 35 18.48 -2.05 2.08
CA GLY A 35 18.87 -2.61 3.37
C GLY A 35 18.18 -3.94 3.64
N LEU A 36 16.88 -4.02 3.36
CA LEU A 36 16.11 -5.26 3.49
C LEU A 36 16.50 -6.31 2.44
N SER A 37 16.77 -5.91 1.19
CA SER A 37 17.18 -6.83 0.12
C SER A 37 18.56 -7.45 0.33
N SER A 38 19.38 -6.88 1.23
CA SER A 38 20.68 -7.43 1.61
C SER A 38 20.62 -8.63 2.55
N VAL A 39 19.43 -8.98 3.05
CA VAL A 39 19.22 -10.14 3.93
C VAL A 39 18.93 -11.37 3.06
N ASP A 40 19.81 -12.38 3.17
CA ASP A 40 19.67 -13.62 2.41
C ASP A 40 18.31 -14.30 2.65
N GLY A 41 17.71 -14.79 1.55
CA GLY A 41 16.42 -15.49 1.58
C GLY A 41 15.19 -14.58 1.57
N LEU A 42 15.36 -13.25 1.62
CA LEU A 42 14.25 -12.32 1.42
C LEU A 42 14.04 -12.00 -0.07
N TRP A 43 12.86 -12.35 -0.57
CA TRP A 43 12.42 -12.03 -1.93
C TRP A 43 11.49 -10.80 -1.93
N VAL A 44 11.12 -10.31 -3.12
CA VAL A 44 10.27 -9.11 -3.33
C VAL A 44 9.07 -9.01 -2.37
N THR A 45 8.32 -10.12 -2.21
CA THR A 45 7.16 -10.18 -1.31
C THR A 45 7.57 -10.10 0.16
N GLY A 46 8.67 -10.76 0.55
CA GLY A 46 9.17 -10.73 1.92
C GLY A 46 9.68 -9.34 2.30
N ILE A 47 10.45 -8.71 1.41
CA ILE A 47 10.99 -7.36 1.59
C ILE A 47 9.85 -6.35 1.76
N SER A 48 8.87 -6.36 0.85
CA SER A 48 7.75 -5.42 0.90
C SER A 48 6.81 -5.65 2.10
N LYS A 49 6.65 -6.89 2.57
CA LYS A 49 5.93 -7.18 3.82
C LYS A 49 6.65 -6.61 5.05
N ILE A 50 7.98 -6.77 5.12
CA ILE A 50 8.74 -6.18 6.22
C ILE A 50 8.67 -4.65 6.15
N ALA A 51 8.82 -4.07 4.97
CA ALA A 51 8.64 -2.62 4.78
C ALA A 51 7.24 -2.17 5.25
N HIS A 52 6.17 -2.88 4.87
CA HIS A 52 4.81 -2.63 5.35
C HIS A 52 4.70 -2.66 6.88
N THR A 53 5.34 -3.61 7.56
CA THR A 53 5.37 -3.63 9.04
C THR A 53 6.12 -2.43 9.64
N LEU A 54 7.10 -1.87 8.93
CA LEU A 54 7.86 -0.70 9.41
C LEU A 54 7.06 0.61 9.28
N ASN A 55 6.19 0.72 8.27
CA ASN A 55 5.20 1.79 8.16
C ASN A 55 4.00 1.30 7.34
N GLU A 56 2.95 0.87 8.04
CA GLU A 56 1.73 0.31 7.46
C GLU A 56 0.88 1.34 6.70
N SER A 57 1.11 2.64 6.94
CA SER A 57 0.38 3.72 6.31
C SER A 57 0.99 4.15 4.98
N LEU A 58 2.26 3.85 4.74
CA LEU A 58 3.00 4.22 3.52
C LEU A 58 3.27 3.04 2.60
N PHE A 59 3.88 1.99 3.14
CA PHE A 59 4.41 0.92 2.30
C PHE A 59 3.30 -0.05 1.91
N VAL A 60 3.20 -0.36 0.61
CA VAL A 60 2.23 -1.32 0.08
C VAL A 60 2.96 -2.61 -0.27
N VAL A 61 2.40 -3.76 0.11
CA VAL A 61 3.02 -5.05 -0.20
C VAL A 61 3.03 -5.26 -1.71
N LEU A 62 4.16 -5.76 -2.22
CA LEU A 62 4.35 -6.10 -3.62
C LEU A 62 4.57 -7.60 -3.72
N ASP A 63 3.52 -8.33 -4.06
CA ASP A 63 3.62 -9.76 -4.30
C ASP A 63 4.18 -10.08 -5.70
N LEU A 64 4.63 -11.32 -5.90
CA LEU A 64 5.30 -11.75 -7.13
C LEU A 64 4.41 -11.68 -8.38
N LYS A 65 3.11 -11.98 -8.28
CA LYS A 65 2.19 -11.92 -9.43
C LYS A 65 1.89 -10.45 -9.79
N THR A 66 1.66 -9.61 -8.78
CA THR A 66 1.51 -8.15 -8.97
C THR A 66 2.78 -7.53 -9.56
N SER A 67 3.95 -7.89 -9.06
CA SER A 67 5.24 -7.45 -9.61
C SER A 67 5.38 -7.83 -11.09
N LYS A 68 5.02 -9.07 -11.45
CA LYS A 68 5.05 -9.52 -12.85
C LYS A 68 4.04 -8.78 -13.72
N HIS A 69 2.84 -8.53 -13.21
CA HIS A 69 1.78 -7.82 -13.94
C HIS A 69 2.23 -6.41 -14.37
N PHE A 70 2.92 -5.70 -13.48
CA PHE A 70 3.42 -4.35 -13.75
C PHE A 70 4.84 -4.30 -14.34
N GLY A 71 5.44 -5.45 -14.68
CA GLY A 71 6.81 -5.49 -15.24
C GLY A 71 7.89 -5.00 -14.26
N LEU A 72 7.68 -5.20 -12.96
CA LEU A 72 8.59 -4.79 -11.89
C LEU A 72 9.53 -5.96 -11.54
N HIS A 73 10.83 -5.69 -11.43
CA HIS A 73 11.86 -6.70 -11.20
C HIS A 73 12.32 -6.82 -9.74
N GLY A 74 11.59 -6.17 -8.81
CA GLY A 74 11.84 -6.26 -7.37
C GLY A 74 13.08 -5.51 -6.88
N GLN A 75 13.58 -4.54 -7.65
CA GLN A 75 14.61 -3.60 -7.21
C GLN A 75 13.99 -2.41 -6.47
N ALA A 76 14.79 -1.66 -5.72
CA ALA A 76 14.29 -0.51 -4.95
C ALA A 76 13.60 0.55 -5.83
N ASP A 77 14.14 0.85 -7.01
CA ASP A 77 13.49 1.80 -7.94
C ASP A 77 12.18 1.25 -8.51
N ASP A 78 12.07 -0.07 -8.70
CA ASP A 78 10.82 -0.71 -9.10
C ASP A 78 9.79 -0.65 -7.96
N TYR A 79 10.24 -0.76 -6.71
CA TYR A 79 9.37 -0.57 -5.57
C TYR A 79 8.89 0.88 -5.43
N ILE A 80 9.72 1.88 -5.75
CA ILE A 80 9.28 3.28 -5.81
C ILE A 80 8.22 3.47 -6.91
N LYS A 81 8.40 2.87 -8.10
CA LYS A 81 7.37 2.88 -9.15
C LYS A 81 6.08 2.22 -8.66
N TRP A 82 6.19 1.11 -7.92
CA TRP A 82 5.04 0.46 -7.31
C TRP A 82 4.29 1.36 -6.33
N LEU A 83 5.00 2.07 -5.45
CA LEU A 83 4.36 3.05 -4.55
C LEU A 83 3.64 4.15 -5.34
N GLY A 84 4.17 4.58 -6.48
CA GLY A 84 3.50 5.53 -7.37
C GLY A 84 2.19 4.99 -7.95
N ILE A 85 2.19 3.74 -8.41
CA ILE A 85 0.96 3.06 -8.88
C ILE A 85 -0.05 2.97 -7.72
N ALA A 86 0.37 2.46 -6.56
CA ALA A 86 -0.51 2.30 -5.43
C ALA A 86 -1.07 3.64 -4.90
N GLN A 87 -0.25 4.69 -4.90
CA GLN A 87 -0.67 6.05 -4.54
C GLN A 87 -1.73 6.58 -5.51
N GLN A 88 -1.55 6.37 -6.81
CA GLN A 88 -2.54 6.80 -7.81
C GLN A 88 -3.91 6.16 -7.54
N HIS A 89 -3.95 4.87 -7.25
CA HIS A 89 -5.20 4.19 -6.87
C HIS A 89 -5.77 4.68 -5.53
N ALA A 90 -4.91 4.97 -4.54
CA ALA A 90 -5.35 5.56 -3.27
C ALA A 90 -6.00 6.94 -3.48
N LEU A 91 -5.45 7.76 -4.38
CA LEU A 91 -5.99 9.07 -4.75
C LEU A 91 -7.34 8.94 -5.48
N GLU A 92 -7.46 7.99 -6.40
CA GLU A 92 -8.71 7.70 -7.12
C GLU A 92 -9.82 7.27 -6.16
N VAL A 93 -9.56 6.28 -5.31
CA VAL A 93 -10.52 5.81 -4.30
C VAL A 93 -10.93 6.93 -3.36
N THR A 94 -9.98 7.78 -2.93
CA THR A 94 -10.28 8.92 -2.06
C THR A 94 -11.18 9.94 -2.76
N ARG A 95 -10.92 10.24 -4.03
CA ARG A 95 -11.73 11.16 -4.84
C ARG A 95 -13.14 10.62 -5.04
N ASP A 96 -13.27 9.34 -5.39
CA ASP A 96 -14.57 8.70 -5.60
C ASP A 96 -15.39 8.67 -4.30
N PHE A 97 -14.74 8.34 -3.18
CA PHE A 97 -15.36 8.38 -1.85
C PHE A 97 -15.89 9.79 -1.50
N GLN A 98 -15.10 10.82 -1.77
CA GLN A 98 -15.51 12.22 -1.56
C GLN A 98 -16.68 12.61 -2.48
N ALA A 99 -16.67 12.17 -3.73
CA ALA A 99 -17.74 12.44 -4.69
C ALA A 99 -19.09 11.79 -4.27
N LEU A 100 -19.05 10.70 -3.53
CA LEU A 100 -20.24 10.06 -2.94
C LEU A 100 -20.81 10.82 -1.73
N GLY A 101 -20.14 11.88 -1.25
CA GLY A 101 -20.60 12.68 -0.10
C GLY A 101 -20.55 11.93 1.23
N LEU A 102 -19.78 10.84 1.31
CA LEU A 102 -19.63 10.04 2.53
C LEU A 102 -18.73 10.77 3.55
N SER A 103 -19.06 10.62 4.84
CA SER A 103 -18.28 11.20 5.94
C SER A 103 -17.05 10.36 6.29
N GLY A 104 -15.97 11.01 6.74
CA GLY A 104 -14.77 10.35 7.23
C GLY A 104 -13.74 10.11 6.12
N SER A 105 -12.94 9.06 6.27
CA SER A 105 -11.97 8.63 5.27
C SER A 105 -12.34 7.26 4.67
N PRO A 106 -11.89 6.95 3.45
CA PRO A 106 -12.17 5.66 2.81
C PRO A 106 -11.76 4.48 3.70
N GLU A 107 -10.59 4.55 4.34
CA GLU A 107 -10.09 3.47 5.18
C GLU A 107 -10.87 3.29 6.49
N ALA A 108 -11.39 4.38 7.07
CA ALA A 108 -12.27 4.29 8.24
C ALA A 108 -13.61 3.65 7.86
N PHE A 109 -14.21 4.10 6.75
CA PHE A 109 -15.45 3.55 6.22
C PHE A 109 -15.31 2.07 5.87
N LEU A 110 -14.25 1.67 5.15
CA LEU A 110 -14.00 0.27 4.80
C LEU A 110 -13.75 -0.60 6.04
N SER A 111 -13.01 -0.08 7.03
CA SER A 111 -12.77 -0.81 8.28
C SER A 111 -14.08 -1.07 9.04
N GLU A 112 -14.99 -0.11 9.08
CA GLU A 112 -16.32 -0.28 9.68
C GLU A 112 -17.16 -1.28 8.88
N LYS A 113 -17.26 -1.10 7.55
CA LYS A 113 -18.11 -1.96 6.70
C LYS A 113 -17.66 -3.41 6.62
N LEU A 114 -16.37 -3.67 6.78
CA LEU A 114 -15.81 -5.02 6.78
C LEU A 114 -15.68 -5.62 8.19
N GLY A 115 -16.19 -4.94 9.22
CA GLY A 115 -16.19 -5.44 10.61
C GLY A 115 -14.81 -5.42 11.28
N HIS A 116 -13.82 -4.71 10.73
CA HIS A 116 -12.51 -4.56 11.38
C HIS A 116 -12.60 -3.73 12.67
N SER A 117 -13.48 -2.72 12.67
CA SER A 117 -13.75 -1.89 13.85
C SER A 117 -14.27 -2.69 15.05
N ASP A 118 -14.98 -3.81 14.82
CA ASP A 118 -15.50 -4.68 15.88
C ASP A 118 -14.38 -5.37 16.68
N TYR A 119 -13.20 -5.48 16.08
CA TYR A 119 -11.99 -6.01 16.71
C TYR A 119 -11.05 -4.91 17.22
N GLY A 120 -11.51 -3.65 17.24
CA GLY A 120 -10.70 -2.49 17.63
C GLY A 120 -9.55 -2.20 16.66
N CYS A 121 -9.65 -2.67 15.42
CA CYS A 121 -8.61 -2.50 14.40
C CYS A 121 -9.12 -1.61 13.26
N GLN A 122 -8.30 -0.66 12.84
CA GLN A 122 -8.52 0.11 11.62
C GLN A 122 -7.35 -0.15 10.68
N LYS A 123 -7.64 -0.67 9.49
CA LYS A 123 -6.62 -0.86 8.46
C LYS A 123 -6.31 0.48 7.81
N SER A 124 -5.06 0.66 7.41
CA SER A 124 -4.66 1.82 6.60
C SER A 124 -5.20 1.72 5.17
N LEU A 125 -5.27 2.86 4.47
CA LEU A 125 -5.61 2.86 3.05
C LEU A 125 -4.59 2.05 2.23
N ALA A 126 -3.31 2.13 2.57
CA ALA A 126 -2.25 1.32 1.95
C ALA A 126 -2.51 -0.18 2.08
N ARG A 127 -3.07 -0.63 3.21
CA ARG A 127 -3.46 -2.03 3.41
C ARG A 127 -4.65 -2.44 2.54
N PHE A 128 -5.65 -1.58 2.37
CA PHE A 128 -6.77 -1.86 1.47
C PHE A 128 -6.34 -1.89 0.00
N VAL A 129 -5.39 -1.04 -0.41
CA VAL A 129 -4.82 -1.06 -1.76
C VAL A 129 -4.04 -2.36 -2.01
N ASP A 130 -3.21 -2.80 -1.06
CA ASP A 130 -2.57 -4.13 -1.11
C ASP A 130 -3.59 -5.25 -1.33
N GLU A 131 -4.62 -5.31 -0.47
CA GLU A 131 -5.64 -6.35 -0.54
C GLU A 131 -6.43 -6.31 -1.86
N TYR A 132 -6.73 -5.12 -2.39
CA TYR A 132 -7.38 -4.98 -3.70
C TYR A 132 -6.54 -5.57 -4.83
N PHE A 133 -5.24 -5.26 -4.89
CA PHE A 133 -4.36 -5.80 -5.93
C PHE A 133 -4.13 -7.29 -5.77
N TRP A 134 -3.99 -7.78 -4.55
CA TRP A 134 -3.89 -9.20 -4.30
C TRP A 134 -5.16 -9.95 -4.78
N LEU A 135 -6.35 -9.43 -4.48
CA LEU A 135 -7.61 -10.04 -4.93
C LEU A 135 -7.74 -9.99 -6.47
N THR A 136 -7.53 -8.83 -7.09
CA THR A 136 -7.74 -8.64 -8.54
C THR A 136 -6.69 -9.30 -9.42
N ILE A 137 -5.40 -9.18 -9.07
CA ILE A 137 -4.29 -9.62 -9.93
C ILE A 137 -3.84 -11.01 -9.50
N SER A 138 -3.65 -11.23 -8.21
CA SER A 138 -3.04 -12.46 -7.71
C SER A 138 -4.04 -13.60 -7.62
N GLU A 139 -5.23 -13.33 -7.12
CA GLU A 139 -6.32 -14.32 -7.03
C GLU A 139 -7.27 -14.28 -8.23
N ASN A 140 -7.10 -13.32 -9.15
CA ASN A 140 -7.94 -13.15 -10.34
C ASN A 140 -9.44 -13.11 -10.00
N LEU A 141 -9.76 -12.51 -8.84
CA LEU A 141 -11.14 -12.41 -8.38
C LEU A 141 -11.85 -11.29 -9.13
N PRO A 142 -13.04 -11.56 -9.70
CA PRO A 142 -13.86 -10.53 -10.29
C PRO A 142 -14.43 -9.65 -9.16
N ILE A 143 -14.02 -8.40 -9.06
CA ILE A 143 -14.61 -7.43 -8.13
C ILE A 143 -15.64 -6.57 -8.90
N PRO A 144 -16.95 -6.53 -8.54
CA PRO A 144 -17.98 -7.58 -8.36
C PRO A 144 -19.02 -7.65 -9.54
N PRO A 145 -20.05 -8.56 -9.60
CA PRO A 145 -21.29 -8.49 -8.77
C PRO A 145 -21.79 -9.85 -8.17
N ASN A 146 -22.58 -9.87 -7.09
CA ASN A 146 -24.05 -10.10 -7.13
C ASN A 146 -24.83 -9.47 -5.96
N TRP A 147 -24.16 -8.84 -5.01
CA TRP A 147 -24.81 -8.04 -3.99
C TRP A 147 -24.50 -6.57 -4.19
N THR A 148 -24.22 -6.14 -5.44
CA THR A 148 -24.16 -4.71 -5.81
C THR A 148 -25.25 -4.04 -5.00
N PRO A 149 -24.89 -3.33 -3.91
CA PRO A 149 -25.87 -2.52 -3.22
C PRO A 149 -26.28 -1.60 -4.34
N SER A 150 -27.58 -1.51 -4.64
CA SER A 150 -28.02 -0.35 -5.37
C SER A 150 -27.37 0.82 -4.62
N LEU A 151 -26.42 1.49 -5.27
CA LEU A 151 -25.90 2.76 -4.79
C LEU A 151 -27.00 3.79 -5.09
N LEU A 152 -28.19 3.50 -4.54
CA LEU A 152 -29.49 4.16 -4.45
C LEU A 152 -30.35 3.36 -3.47
#